data_AF-A0A9P8F0N9-F1
#
_entry.id   AF-A0A9P8F0N9-F1
#
_cell.length_a   1.000
_cell.length_b   1.000
_cell.length_c   1.000
_cell.angle_alpha   90.00
_cell.angle_beta   90.00
_cell.angle_gamma   90.00
#
_symmetry.space_group_name_H-M   'P 1'
#
loop_
_entity.id
_entity.type
_entity.pdbx_description
1 polymer ?
#
loop_
_entity_poly.entity_id
_entity_poly.type
_entity_poly.pdbx_seq_one_letter_code
_entity_poly.pdbx_strand_id
1 'polypeptide(L)'
;KPVDHYLQSFQWNKVKYRADKPISELVDMLQKDIASIDNDVKSKFNQYNSTKTSLASALRSRTGNLSQKSLTSVVNPNNLLAPDASEYLQQHLIAVPKNQVKDYLQSYESLCPMVVPRSSQELAKDDEFSLFAVTVFKKHSAEFIHKVRERRWTPREWKFTEGGREAEEREQKKLENDERRVWGEALRLGRTGYSDAVMAWIHVLALRVFVETVLRYGLPLSFVCGLVK
;
A
#
# COMPACT_ATOMS: atom_id res chain seq x y z
N LYS A 1 5.23 -8.81 -30.28
CA LYS A 1 4.85 -9.99 -31.10
C LYS A 1 4.82 -11.21 -30.19
N PRO A 2 4.05 -12.27 -30.48
CA PRO A 2 4.19 -13.54 -29.76
C PRO A 2 5.65 -14.00 -29.78
N VAL A 3 6.13 -14.59 -28.69
CA VAL A 3 7.51 -15.06 -28.58
C VAL A 3 7.85 -16.04 -29.69
N ASP A 4 6.91 -16.91 -30.04
CA ASP A 4 7.04 -17.89 -31.13
C ASP A 4 7.41 -17.25 -32.47
N HIS A 5 6.78 -16.12 -32.81
CA HIS A 5 7.11 -15.42 -34.05
C HIS A 5 8.52 -14.79 -33.96
N TYR A 6 8.91 -14.29 -32.79
CA TYR A 6 10.27 -13.75 -32.62
C TYR A 6 11.33 -14.84 -32.77
N LEU A 7 11.07 -16.04 -32.24
CA LEU A 7 11.97 -17.19 -32.36
C LEU A 7 12.17 -17.64 -33.81
N GLN A 8 11.10 -17.68 -34.60
CA GLN A 8 11.16 -18.06 -36.01
C GLN A 8 11.93 -17.06 -36.88
N SER A 9 11.86 -15.77 -36.53
CA SER A 9 12.54 -14.69 -37.26
C SER A 9 13.73 -14.11 -36.49
N PHE A 10 14.35 -14.90 -35.62
CA PHE A 10 15.45 -14.42 -34.78
C PHE A 10 16.62 -13.97 -35.65
N GLN A 11 17.13 -12.77 -35.36
CA GLN A 11 18.36 -12.25 -35.93
C GLN A 11 19.18 -11.61 -34.82
N TRP A 12 20.48 -11.85 -34.85
CA TRP A 12 21.40 -11.24 -33.89
C TRP A 12 21.37 -9.72 -34.00
N ASN A 13 21.10 -9.04 -32.89
CA ASN A 13 21.05 -7.58 -32.84
C ASN A 13 22.47 -7.00 -32.84
N LYS A 14 23.01 -6.77 -34.05
CA LYS A 14 24.35 -6.23 -34.26
C LYS A 14 24.53 -4.79 -33.76
N VAL A 15 23.45 -4.04 -33.54
CA VAL A 15 23.50 -2.66 -33.03
C VAL A 15 23.72 -2.67 -31.52
N LYS A 16 22.95 -3.51 -30.81
CA LYS A 16 23.00 -3.59 -29.34
C LYS A 16 24.15 -4.47 -28.84
N TYR A 17 24.36 -5.61 -29.49
CA TYR A 17 25.38 -6.60 -29.15
C TYR A 17 26.35 -6.72 -30.33
N ARG A 18 27.35 -5.84 -30.42
CA ARG A 18 28.22 -5.82 -31.59
C ARG A 18 29.11 -7.05 -31.66
N ALA A 19 29.09 -7.76 -32.79
CA ALA A 19 29.78 -9.04 -32.96
C ALA A 19 31.32 -8.92 -33.09
N ASP A 20 31.86 -7.71 -33.18
CA ASP A 20 33.29 -7.41 -33.14
C ASP A 20 33.88 -7.51 -31.72
N LYS A 21 33.03 -7.48 -30.69
CA LYS A 21 33.45 -7.53 -29.29
C LYS A 21 33.76 -8.96 -28.82
N PRO A 22 34.67 -9.12 -27.85
CA PRO A 22 34.92 -10.43 -27.26
C PRO A 22 33.67 -10.95 -26.55
N ILE A 23 33.52 -12.28 -26.51
CA ILE A 23 32.34 -12.95 -25.93
C ILE A 23 32.14 -12.58 -24.45
N SER A 24 33.22 -12.40 -23.70
CA SER A 24 33.16 -11.96 -22.29
C SER A 24 32.43 -10.61 -22.15
N GLU A 25 32.79 -9.62 -22.97
CA GLU A 25 32.11 -8.32 -22.96
C GLU A 25 30.64 -8.41 -23.39
N LEU A 26 30.32 -9.28 -24.35
CA LEU A 26 28.94 -9.49 -24.77
C LEU A 26 28.08 -10.10 -23.65
N VAL A 27 28.64 -11.04 -22.90
CA VAL A 27 27.98 -11.63 -21.72
C VAL A 27 27.76 -10.57 -20.65
N ASP A 28 28.76 -9.76 -20.34
CA ASP A 28 28.64 -8.69 -19.35
C ASP A 28 27.58 -7.65 -19.74
N MET A 29 27.48 -7.30 -21.02
CA MET A 29 26.44 -6.40 -21.54
C MET A 29 25.04 -7.00 -21.40
N LEU A 30 24.88 -8.29 -21.77
CA LEU A 30 23.60 -9.00 -21.62
C LEU A 30 23.18 -9.11 -20.16
N GLN A 31 24.11 -9.39 -19.25
CA GLN A 31 23.82 -9.45 -17.82
C GLN A 31 23.37 -8.10 -17.27
N LYS A 32 24.07 -7.01 -17.61
CA LYS A 32 23.69 -5.64 -17.20
C LYS A 32 22.33 -5.24 -17.75
N ASP A 33 22.06 -5.55 -19.02
CA ASP A 33 20.76 -5.29 -19.65
C ASP A 33 19.62 -6.00 -18.92
N ILE A 34 19.76 -7.31 -18.67
CA ILE A 34 18.73 -8.11 -17.98
C ILE A 34 18.53 -7.61 -16.55
N ALA A 35 19.61 -7.30 -15.83
CA ALA A 35 19.54 -6.75 -14.48
C ALA A 35 18.84 -5.39 -14.45
N SER A 36 19.10 -4.51 -15.43
CA SER A 36 18.40 -3.23 -15.55
C SER A 36 16.90 -3.42 -15.76
N ILE A 37 16.52 -4.29 -16.70
CA ILE A 37 15.11 -4.60 -17.00
C ILE A 37 14.41 -5.14 -15.75
N ASP A 38 15.03 -6.09 -15.05
CA ASP A 38 14.48 -6.67 -13.83
C ASP A 38 14.28 -5.63 -12.72
N ASN A 39 15.27 -4.75 -12.50
CA ASN A 39 15.18 -3.69 -11.50
C ASN A 39 14.07 -2.68 -11.82
N ASP A 40 13.93 -2.26 -13.08
CA ASP A 40 12.91 -1.31 -13.50
C ASP A 40 11.50 -1.88 -13.29
N VAL A 41 11.29 -3.14 -13.70
CA VAL A 41 10.01 -3.84 -13.50
C VAL A 41 9.72 -3.99 -12.01
N LYS A 42 10.66 -4.52 -11.22
CA LYS A 42 10.48 -4.69 -9.78
C LYS A 42 10.16 -3.37 -9.07
N SER A 43 10.87 -2.30 -9.40
CA SER A 43 10.66 -0.98 -8.82
C SER A 43 9.23 -0.49 -9.05
N LYS A 44 8.71 -0.59 -10.27
CA LYS A 44 7.33 -0.17 -10.57
C LYS A 44 6.27 -1.06 -9.93
N PHE A 45 6.46 -2.37 -9.88
CA PHE A 45 5.52 -3.25 -9.19
C PHE A 45 5.55 -3.05 -7.67
N ASN A 46 6.71 -2.72 -7.09
CA ASN A 46 6.80 -2.35 -5.67
C ASN A 46 6.09 -1.03 -5.39
N GLN A 47 6.24 -0.03 -6.27
CA GLN A 47 5.48 1.22 -6.18
C GLN A 47 3.96 0.96 -6.22
N TYR A 48 3.51 0.13 -7.17
CA TYR A 48 2.11 -0.27 -7.28
C TYR A 48 1.60 -0.94 -5.99
N ASN A 49 2.33 -1.92 -5.46
CA ASN A 49 1.94 -2.64 -4.25
C ASN A 49 1.86 -1.72 -3.03
N SER A 50 2.76 -0.74 -2.92
CA SER A 50 2.71 0.28 -1.87
C SER A 50 1.44 1.14 -2.00
N THR A 51 1.17 1.72 -3.17
CA THR A 51 -0.03 2.54 -3.41
C THR A 51 -1.33 1.75 -3.19
N LYS A 52 -1.38 0.49 -3.64
CA LYS A 52 -2.51 -0.41 -3.41
C LYS A 52 -2.73 -0.66 -1.91
N THR A 53 -1.66 -0.86 -1.14
CA THR A 53 -1.74 -1.06 0.31
C THR A 53 -2.24 0.19 1.01
N SER A 54 -1.76 1.37 0.61
CA SER A 54 -2.24 2.66 1.11
C SER A 54 -3.73 2.87 0.81
N LEU A 55 -4.18 2.58 -0.40
CA LEU A 55 -5.60 2.66 -0.79
C LEU A 55 -6.46 1.68 0.01
N ALA A 56 -6.02 0.44 0.19
CA ALA A 56 -6.72 -0.55 1.00
C ALA A 56 -6.81 -0.14 2.47
N SER A 57 -5.79 0.53 3.01
CA SER A 57 -5.82 1.11 4.35
C SER A 57 -6.87 2.23 4.47
N ALA A 58 -6.88 3.16 3.51
CA ALA A 58 -7.85 4.25 3.45
C ALA A 58 -9.30 3.76 3.23
N LEU A 59 -9.49 2.66 2.51
CA LEU A 59 -10.80 2.04 2.35
C LEU A 59 -11.27 1.39 3.66
N ARG A 60 -10.39 0.65 4.35
CA ARG A 60 -10.70 0.02 5.64
C ARG A 60 -11.05 1.03 6.72
N SER A 61 -10.34 2.17 6.77
CA SER A 61 -10.70 3.25 7.70
C SER A 61 -12.10 3.81 7.43
N ARG A 62 -12.67 3.66 6.23
CA ARG A 62 -14.01 4.13 5.92
C ARG A 62 -15.11 3.08 6.16
N THR A 63 -14.83 1.80 5.88
CA THR A 63 -15.85 0.73 5.86
C THR A 63 -15.96 -0.08 7.14
N GLY A 64 -15.07 0.10 8.13
CA GLY A 64 -15.13 -0.60 9.41
C GLY A 64 -16.31 -0.18 10.30
N ASN A 65 -16.49 -0.90 11.42
CA ASN A 65 -17.38 -0.48 12.52
C ASN A 65 -16.80 0.74 13.28
N LEU A 66 -17.55 1.39 14.16
CA LEU A 66 -17.16 2.61 14.90
C LEU A 66 -15.89 2.45 15.74
N SER A 67 -15.48 1.21 16.04
CA SER A 67 -14.21 0.91 16.72
C SER A 67 -12.98 1.08 15.82
N GLN A 68 -13.15 1.07 14.49
CA GLN A 68 -12.08 1.17 13.48
C GLN A 68 -12.31 2.30 12.48
N LYS A 69 -13.57 2.73 12.27
CA LYS A 69 -13.99 3.73 11.29
C LYS A 69 -13.47 5.12 11.60
N SER A 70 -13.10 5.85 10.56
CA SER A 70 -12.68 7.24 10.61
C SER A 70 -13.82 8.10 11.15
N LEU A 71 -13.54 8.78 12.27
CA LEU A 71 -14.53 9.55 13.02
C LEU A 71 -14.83 10.92 12.40
N THR A 72 -13.99 11.38 11.50
CA THR A 72 -14.18 12.58 10.63
C THR A 72 -15.50 12.57 9.86
N SER A 73 -15.99 11.39 9.47
CA SER A 73 -17.24 11.23 8.73
C SER A 73 -18.49 11.11 9.62
N VAL A 74 -18.28 10.88 10.92
CA VAL A 74 -19.31 10.50 11.89
C VAL A 74 -19.58 11.62 12.90
N VAL A 75 -18.55 12.40 13.21
CA VAL A 75 -18.55 13.37 14.29
C VAL A 75 -18.63 14.78 13.73
N ASN A 76 -19.68 15.50 14.12
CA ASN A 76 -19.79 16.93 13.83
C ASN A 76 -18.82 17.70 14.75
N PRO A 77 -17.84 18.44 14.20
CA PRO A 77 -16.86 19.13 15.02
C PRO A 77 -17.45 20.17 15.97
N ASN A 78 -18.60 20.75 15.60
CA ASN A 78 -19.31 21.74 16.41
C ASN A 78 -19.90 21.16 17.71
N ASN A 79 -20.07 19.85 17.79
CA ASN A 79 -20.59 19.17 19.00
C ASN A 79 -19.47 18.78 19.97
N LEU A 80 -18.21 19.05 19.62
CA LEU A 80 -17.07 18.71 20.44
C LEU A 80 -16.34 19.96 20.91
N LEU A 81 -15.81 19.88 22.13
CA LEU A 81 -14.87 20.84 22.66
C LEU A 81 -13.61 20.79 21.79
N ALA A 82 -13.28 21.92 21.15
CA ALA A 82 -12.03 22.03 20.42
C ALA A 82 -10.85 21.75 21.38
N PRO A 83 -9.74 21.14 20.90
CA PRO A 83 -8.60 20.80 21.74
C PRO A 83 -8.04 21.99 22.55
N ASP A 84 -8.15 23.19 21.98
CA ASP A 84 -7.64 24.44 22.52
C ASP A 84 -8.71 25.31 23.20
N ALA A 85 -9.98 24.88 23.19
CA ALA A 85 -11.08 25.65 23.79
C ALA A 85 -11.05 25.64 25.33
N SER A 86 -10.33 24.70 25.94
CA SER A 86 -10.22 24.60 27.40
C SER A 86 -8.81 24.28 27.84
N GLU A 87 -8.29 25.06 28.78
CA GLU A 87 -6.98 24.85 29.39
C GLU A 87 -6.94 23.54 30.19
N TYR A 88 -8.04 23.20 30.88
CA TYR A 88 -8.09 22.12 31.86
C TYR A 88 -8.95 20.91 31.46
N LEU A 89 -9.84 21.06 30.49
CA LEU A 89 -10.75 19.99 30.06
C LEU A 89 -10.34 19.40 28.71
N GLN A 90 -10.61 18.11 28.54
CA GLN A 90 -10.42 17.38 27.29
C GLN A 90 -11.62 16.45 27.07
N GLN A 91 -12.05 16.33 25.82
CA GLN A 91 -13.11 15.40 25.45
C GLN A 91 -12.51 14.11 24.87
N HIS A 92 -12.98 12.98 25.36
CA HIS A 92 -12.60 11.65 24.89
C HIS A 92 -13.76 11.00 24.16
N LEU A 93 -13.46 10.35 23.04
CA LEU A 93 -14.41 9.56 22.29
C LEU A 93 -14.25 8.09 22.67
N ILE A 94 -15.36 7.43 22.95
CA ILE A 94 -15.38 6.04 23.43
C ILE A 94 -16.40 5.27 22.59
N ALA A 95 -15.93 4.23 21.91
CA ALA A 95 -16.81 3.24 21.29
C ALA A 95 -17.15 2.16 22.32
N VAL A 96 -18.42 2.11 22.70
CA VAL A 96 -18.98 1.20 23.72
C VAL A 96 -19.82 0.14 23.01
N PRO A 97 -19.58 -1.16 23.26
CA PRO A 97 -20.45 -2.23 22.74
C PRO A 97 -21.92 -2.03 23.15
N LYS A 98 -22.87 -2.25 22.23
CA LYS A 98 -24.31 -2.03 22.50
C LYS A 98 -24.84 -2.74 23.74
N ASN A 99 -24.35 -3.95 24.01
CA ASN A 99 -24.73 -4.74 25.18
C ASN A 99 -24.26 -4.11 26.51
N GLN A 100 -23.29 -3.18 26.48
CA GLN A 100 -22.70 -2.53 27.64
C GLN A 100 -23.09 -1.06 27.78
N VAL A 101 -23.92 -0.51 26.88
CA VAL A 101 -24.32 0.92 26.93
C VAL A 101 -25.00 1.28 28.25
N LYS A 102 -25.84 0.39 28.81
CA LYS A 102 -26.49 0.64 30.09
C LYS A 102 -25.49 0.68 31.26
N ASP A 103 -24.54 -0.25 31.30
CA ASP A 103 -23.48 -0.27 32.33
C ASP A 103 -22.58 0.96 32.19
N TYR A 104 -22.24 1.34 30.96
CA TYR A 104 -21.46 2.54 30.66
C TYR A 104 -22.13 3.80 31.22
N LEU A 105 -23.40 4.05 30.90
CA LEU A 105 -24.11 5.26 31.37
C LEU A 105 -24.24 5.33 32.90
N GLN A 106 -24.27 4.19 33.58
CA GLN A 106 -24.34 4.15 35.06
C GLN A 106 -22.99 4.31 35.73
N SER A 107 -21.90 3.87 35.10
CA SER A 107 -20.60 3.74 35.76
C SER A 107 -19.56 4.76 35.30
N TYR A 108 -19.75 5.41 34.15
CA TYR A 108 -18.69 6.25 33.55
C TYR A 108 -18.24 7.41 34.44
N GLU A 109 -19.15 7.97 35.23
CA GLU A 109 -18.89 9.10 36.14
C GLU A 109 -17.98 8.71 37.32
N SER A 110 -17.99 7.43 37.70
CA SER A 110 -17.25 6.88 38.85
C SER A 110 -15.92 6.22 38.47
N LEU A 111 -15.55 6.17 37.18
CA LEU A 111 -14.35 5.45 36.72
C LEU A 111 -13.05 6.09 37.19
N CYS A 112 -13.04 7.42 37.29
CA CYS A 112 -11.86 8.19 37.56
C CYS A 112 -12.27 9.50 38.25
N PRO A 113 -11.45 10.03 39.18
CA PRO A 113 -11.67 11.37 39.70
C PRO A 113 -11.73 12.41 38.58
N MET A 114 -12.54 13.46 38.75
CA MET A 114 -12.60 14.59 37.82
C MET A 114 -13.13 14.24 36.41
N VAL A 115 -14.05 13.28 36.32
CA VAL A 115 -14.95 13.12 35.17
C VAL A 115 -16.13 14.08 35.34
N VAL A 116 -16.51 14.81 34.29
CA VAL A 116 -17.63 15.76 34.38
C VAL A 116 -18.96 14.97 34.35
N PRO A 117 -19.79 15.03 35.42
CA PRO A 117 -21.07 14.33 35.45
C PRO A 117 -22.01 14.83 34.35
N ARG A 118 -22.87 13.94 33.82
CA ARG A 118 -23.81 14.22 32.73
C ARG A 118 -23.18 14.81 31.45
N SER A 119 -21.88 14.67 31.27
CA SER A 119 -21.16 15.12 30.05
C SER A 119 -21.20 14.11 28.90
N SER A 120 -21.66 12.88 29.14
CA SER A 120 -21.69 11.85 28.10
C SER A 120 -22.76 12.16 27.06
N GLN A 121 -22.33 12.36 25.81
CA GLN A 121 -23.21 12.59 24.66
C GLN A 121 -23.03 11.48 23.63
N GLU A 122 -24.12 10.85 23.19
CA GLU A 122 -24.09 9.92 22.07
C GLU A 122 -23.93 10.69 20.75
N LEU A 123 -22.88 10.36 19.99
CA LEU A 123 -22.60 10.99 18.70
C LEU A 123 -23.12 10.15 17.53
N ALA A 124 -22.98 8.82 17.63
CA ALA A 124 -23.35 7.90 16.57
C ALA A 124 -23.55 6.48 17.10
N LYS A 125 -24.27 5.68 16.32
CA LYS A 125 -24.52 4.26 16.56
C LYS A 125 -24.33 3.47 15.27
N ASP A 126 -23.74 2.30 15.36
CA ASP A 126 -23.71 1.31 14.28
C ASP A 126 -24.44 0.04 14.73
N ASP A 127 -24.17 -1.13 14.14
CA ASP A 127 -24.82 -2.39 14.52
C ASP A 127 -24.26 -3.00 15.83
N GLU A 128 -23.01 -2.72 16.18
CA GLU A 128 -22.26 -3.37 17.28
C GLU A 128 -21.90 -2.43 18.44
N PHE A 129 -21.68 -1.14 18.16
CA PHE A 129 -21.15 -0.11 19.04
C PHE A 129 -21.99 1.19 18.99
N SER A 130 -21.96 1.91 20.11
CA SER A 130 -22.37 3.32 20.21
C SER A 130 -21.17 4.17 20.59
N LEU A 131 -20.99 5.29 19.88
CA LEU A 131 -19.91 6.24 20.10
C LEU A 131 -20.39 7.35 21.03
N PHE A 132 -19.73 7.48 22.17
CA PHE A 132 -19.97 8.52 23.16
C PHE A 132 -18.81 9.50 23.25
N ALA A 133 -19.12 10.75 23.59
CA ALA A 133 -18.15 11.77 23.91
C ALA A 133 -18.28 12.14 25.39
N VAL A 134 -17.17 12.08 26.13
CA VAL A 134 -17.14 12.39 27.57
C VAL A 134 -16.09 13.45 27.85
N THR A 135 -16.43 14.41 28.71
CA THR A 135 -15.50 15.46 29.14
C THR A 135 -14.82 15.07 30.44
N VAL A 136 -13.49 15.09 30.44
CA VAL A 136 -12.64 14.74 31.58
C VAL A 136 -11.57 15.82 31.77
N PHE A 137 -11.10 16.02 32.99
CA PHE A 137 -9.96 16.91 33.22
C PHE A 137 -8.66 16.32 32.63
N LYS A 138 -7.87 17.15 31.96
CA LYS A 138 -6.60 16.75 31.30
C LYS A 138 -5.66 16.00 32.24
N LYS A 139 -5.62 16.39 33.52
CA LYS A 139 -4.81 15.73 34.56
C LYS A 139 -5.13 14.24 34.73
N HIS A 140 -6.39 13.85 34.56
CA HIS A 140 -6.88 12.48 34.76
C HIS A 140 -7.24 11.77 33.43
N SER A 141 -6.96 12.41 32.29
CA SER A 141 -7.19 11.89 30.94
C SER A 141 -6.57 10.50 30.71
N ALA A 142 -5.29 10.33 31.06
CA ALA A 142 -4.59 9.05 30.88
C ALA A 142 -5.15 7.93 31.77
N GLU A 143 -5.48 8.25 33.02
CA GLU A 143 -6.07 7.32 33.98
C GLU A 143 -7.46 6.86 33.53
N PHE A 144 -8.28 7.80 33.06
CA PHE A 144 -9.59 7.52 32.49
C PHE A 144 -9.50 6.58 31.26
N ILE A 145 -8.58 6.85 30.32
CA ILE A 145 -8.36 5.97 29.16
C ILE A 145 -7.97 4.55 29.60
N HIS A 146 -7.13 4.42 30.63
CA HIS A 146 -6.75 3.11 31.17
C HIS A 146 -7.98 2.37 31.71
N LYS A 147 -8.82 3.04 32.51
CA LYS A 147 -10.04 2.47 33.10
C LYS A 147 -11.09 2.10 32.05
N VAL A 148 -11.22 2.89 30.99
CA VAL A 148 -12.07 2.58 29.83
C VAL A 148 -11.61 1.28 29.15
N ARG A 149 -10.31 1.08 28.98
CA ARG A 149 -9.74 -0.16 28.41
C ARG A 149 -9.95 -1.37 29.33
N GLU A 150 -9.82 -1.20 30.64
CA GLU A 150 -10.09 -2.27 31.63
C GLU A 150 -11.52 -2.82 31.50
N ARG A 151 -12.50 -1.95 31.22
CA ARG A 151 -13.91 -2.33 30.99
C ARG A 151 -14.21 -2.84 29.58
N ARG A 152 -13.18 -3.04 28.74
CA ARG A 152 -13.29 -3.47 27.33
C ARG A 152 -14.03 -2.48 26.43
N TRP A 153 -14.09 -1.21 26.81
CA TRP A 153 -14.54 -0.15 25.91
C TRP A 153 -13.34 0.33 25.09
N THR A 154 -13.60 0.81 23.88
CA THR A 154 -12.53 1.19 22.95
C THR A 154 -12.39 2.71 22.93
N PRO A 155 -11.34 3.31 23.54
CA PRO A 155 -11.04 4.71 23.37
C PRO A 155 -10.66 4.99 21.92
N ARG A 156 -11.24 6.03 21.33
CA ARG A 156 -10.94 6.49 19.98
C ARG A 156 -10.23 7.82 20.05
N GLU A 157 -9.03 7.88 19.49
CA GLU A 157 -8.32 9.14 19.31
C GLU A 157 -8.92 9.87 18.11
N TRP A 158 -9.33 11.11 18.34
CA TRP A 158 -9.72 12.02 17.27
C TRP A 158 -8.86 13.26 17.36
N LYS A 159 -8.01 13.45 16.34
CA LYS A 159 -7.26 14.69 16.16
C LYS A 159 -8.06 15.55 15.18
N PHE A 160 -8.44 16.73 15.65
CA PHE A 160 -9.06 17.72 14.78
C PHE A 160 -8.09 18.02 13.63
N THR A 161 -8.50 17.68 12.41
CA THR A 161 -7.73 17.93 11.19
C THR A 161 -8.51 18.94 10.36
N GLU A 162 -7.93 20.11 10.13
CA GLU A 162 -8.50 21.14 9.28
C GLU A 162 -8.66 20.59 7.85
N GLY A 163 -9.90 20.40 7.42
CA GLY A 163 -10.25 19.76 6.14
C GLY A 163 -11.28 18.63 6.27
N GLY A 164 -11.41 18.02 7.45
CA GLY A 164 -12.49 17.11 7.81
C GLY A 164 -12.78 16.03 6.76
N ARG A 165 -14.07 15.88 6.42
CA ARG A 165 -14.59 14.86 5.49
C ARG A 165 -14.18 15.11 4.03
N GLU A 166 -14.13 16.36 3.58
CA GLU A 166 -13.81 16.69 2.18
C GLU A 166 -12.33 16.42 1.87
N ALA A 167 -11.43 16.72 2.80
CA ALA A 167 -10.02 16.41 2.64
C ALA A 167 -9.79 14.90 2.55
N GLU A 168 -10.41 14.11 3.43
CA GLU A 168 -10.31 12.65 3.41
C GLU A 168 -10.89 12.04 2.13
N GLU A 169 -12.03 12.54 1.64
CA GLU A 169 -12.60 12.09 0.37
C GLU A 169 -11.71 12.46 -0.82
N ARG A 170 -11.10 13.65 -0.80
CA ARG A 170 -10.15 14.10 -1.83
C ARG A 170 -8.88 13.26 -1.81
N GLU A 171 -8.32 12.97 -0.65
CA GLU A 171 -7.16 12.09 -0.50
C GLU A 171 -7.47 10.68 -1.01
N GLN A 172 -8.65 10.16 -0.70
CA GLN A 172 -9.06 8.84 -1.18
C GLN A 172 -9.20 8.82 -2.71
N LYS A 173 -9.89 9.80 -3.30
CA LYS A 173 -10.00 9.91 -4.77
C LYS A 173 -8.63 10.05 -5.43
N LYS A 174 -7.72 10.79 -4.80
CA LYS A 174 -6.33 10.91 -5.25
C LYS A 174 -5.62 9.56 -5.23
N LEU A 175 -5.71 8.81 -4.12
CA LEU A 175 -5.12 7.47 -4.00
C LEU A 175 -5.70 6.49 -5.01
N GLU A 176 -7.01 6.55 -5.28
CA GLU A 176 -7.66 5.70 -6.28
C GLU A 176 -7.17 6.01 -7.71
N ASN A 177 -7.08 7.31 -8.05
CA ASN A 177 -6.54 7.73 -9.34
C ASN A 177 -5.06 7.35 -9.50
N ASP A 178 -4.27 7.51 -8.45
CA ASP A 178 -2.86 7.15 -8.43
C ASP A 178 -2.67 5.62 -8.57
N GLU A 179 -3.49 4.80 -7.91
CA GLU A 179 -3.44 3.34 -8.05
C GLU A 179 -3.68 2.92 -9.50
N ARG A 180 -4.73 3.46 -10.13
CA ARG A 180 -5.05 3.15 -11.54
C ARG A 180 -3.96 3.60 -12.49
N ARG A 181 -3.40 4.80 -12.26
CA ARG A 181 -2.31 5.34 -13.08
C ARG A 181 -1.05 4.49 -12.96
N VAL A 182 -0.62 4.20 -11.73
CA VAL A 182 0.58 3.39 -11.47
C VAL A 182 0.41 1.96 -11.97
N TRP A 183 -0.80 1.39 -11.87
CA TRP A 183 -1.12 0.09 -12.46
C TRP A 183 -0.93 0.07 -13.98
N GLY A 184 -1.46 1.08 -14.68
CA GLY A 184 -1.27 1.22 -16.13
C GLY A 184 0.21 1.35 -16.52
N GLU A 185 0.97 2.15 -15.77
CA GLU A 185 2.42 2.28 -15.97
C GLU A 185 3.16 0.96 -15.74
N ALA A 186 2.84 0.24 -14.65
CA ALA A 186 3.45 -1.03 -14.29
C ALA A 186 3.16 -2.12 -15.33
N LEU A 187 1.92 -2.21 -15.83
CA LEU A 187 1.55 -3.13 -16.90
C LEU A 187 2.30 -2.84 -18.20
N ARG A 188 2.38 -1.57 -18.59
CA ARG A 188 3.12 -1.16 -19.79
C ARG A 188 4.59 -1.55 -19.66
N LEU A 189 5.22 -1.23 -18.53
CA LEU A 189 6.63 -1.54 -18.28
C LEU A 189 6.88 -3.05 -18.17
N GLY A 190 5.97 -3.80 -17.54
CA GLY A 190 6.05 -5.26 -17.47
C GLY A 190 6.00 -5.90 -18.85
N ARG A 191 5.15 -5.40 -19.75
CA ARG A 191 5.04 -5.92 -21.13
C ARG A 191 6.27 -5.60 -21.98
N THR A 192 6.79 -4.38 -21.90
CA THR A 192 8.02 -4.00 -22.61
C THR A 192 9.22 -4.74 -22.03
N GLY A 193 9.34 -4.78 -20.70
CA GLY A 193 10.39 -5.51 -19.99
C GLY A 193 10.40 -7.00 -20.31
N TYR A 194 9.24 -7.65 -20.36
CA TYR A 194 9.15 -9.05 -20.82
C TYR A 194 9.66 -9.23 -22.25
N SER A 195 9.28 -8.33 -23.15
CA SER A 195 9.73 -8.40 -24.55
C SER A 195 11.25 -8.24 -24.64
N ASP A 196 11.82 -7.28 -23.92
CA ASP A 196 13.27 -7.02 -23.91
C ASP A 196 14.05 -8.15 -23.23
N ALA A 197 13.53 -8.70 -22.14
CA ALA A 197 14.12 -9.83 -21.43
C ALA A 197 14.15 -11.10 -22.29
N VAL A 198 13.05 -11.40 -23.00
CA VAL A 198 13.01 -12.52 -23.94
C VAL A 198 14.02 -12.30 -25.07
N MET A 199 14.10 -11.09 -25.64
CA MET A 199 15.08 -10.79 -26.68
C MET A 199 16.51 -11.05 -26.18
N ALA A 200 16.88 -10.51 -25.01
CA ALA A 200 18.19 -10.74 -24.39
C ALA A 200 18.44 -12.24 -24.10
N TRP A 201 17.43 -12.97 -23.62
CA TRP A 201 17.54 -14.40 -23.33
C TRP A 201 17.90 -15.23 -24.58
N ILE A 202 17.27 -14.94 -25.72
CA ILE A 202 17.60 -15.64 -26.98
C ILE A 202 19.03 -15.32 -27.44
N HIS A 203 19.54 -14.10 -27.21
CA HIS A 203 20.95 -13.77 -27.50
C HIS A 203 21.91 -14.56 -26.60
N VAL A 204 21.58 -14.73 -25.32
CA VAL A 204 22.36 -15.58 -24.40
C VAL A 204 22.37 -17.04 -24.89
N LEU A 205 21.22 -17.57 -25.32
CA LEU A 205 21.14 -18.93 -25.87
C LEU A 205 21.95 -19.07 -27.16
N ALA A 206 21.90 -18.08 -28.05
CA ALA A 206 22.70 -18.08 -29.28
C ALA A 206 24.20 -18.08 -28.99
N LEU A 207 24.68 -17.28 -28.02
CA LEU A 207 26.08 -17.30 -27.58
C LEU A 207 26.46 -18.66 -26.98
N ARG A 208 25.59 -19.24 -26.17
CA ARG A 208 25.82 -20.55 -25.56
C ARG A 208 25.96 -21.64 -26.63
N VAL A 209 25.05 -21.68 -27.61
CA VAL A 209 25.12 -22.62 -28.75
C VAL A 209 26.42 -22.42 -29.52
N PHE A 210 26.81 -21.17 -29.80
CA PHE A 210 28.05 -20.86 -30.50
C PHE A 210 29.29 -21.39 -29.75
N VAL A 211 29.43 -21.06 -28.47
CA VAL A 211 30.57 -21.50 -27.64
C VAL A 211 30.64 -23.03 -27.55
N GLU A 212 29.51 -23.70 -27.27
CA GLU A 212 29.44 -25.16 -27.22
C GLU A 212 29.82 -25.82 -28.55
N THR A 213 29.38 -25.25 -29.67
CA THR A 213 29.67 -25.80 -31.00
C THR A 213 31.16 -25.69 -31.31
N VAL A 214 31.80 -24.57 -30.98
CA VAL A 214 33.26 -24.39 -31.13
C VAL A 214 34.03 -25.36 -30.23
N LEU A 215 33.62 -25.52 -28.97
CA LEU A 215 34.29 -26.43 -28.03
C LEU A 215 34.15 -27.91 -28.44
N ARG A 216 33.04 -28.29 -29.06
CA ARG A 216 32.76 -29.69 -29.46
C ARG A 216 33.35 -30.06 -30.81
N TYR A 217 33.27 -29.15 -31.80
CA TYR A 217 33.58 -29.46 -33.20
C TYR A 217 34.82 -28.73 -33.73
N GLY A 218 35.38 -27.78 -32.98
CA GLY A 218 36.63 -27.10 -33.33
C GLY A 218 36.48 -26.05 -34.44
N LEU A 219 37.59 -25.76 -35.13
CA LEU A 219 37.64 -24.85 -36.28
C LEU A 219 37.75 -25.66 -37.58
N PRO A 220 37.24 -25.16 -38.73
CA PRO A 220 36.70 -23.82 -38.99
C PRO A 220 35.24 -23.62 -38.56
N LEU A 221 34.80 -22.37 -38.44
CA LEU A 221 33.45 -21.96 -38.00
C LEU A 221 32.35 -22.18 -39.06
N SER A 222 32.28 -23.37 -39.65
CA SER A 222 31.27 -23.73 -40.66
C SER A 222 30.20 -24.63 -40.03
N PHE A 223 29.25 -24.01 -39.33
CA PHE A 223 28.18 -24.72 -38.63
C PHE A 223 26.81 -24.32 -39.16
N VAL A 224 25.91 -25.31 -39.23
CA VAL A 224 24.49 -25.08 -39.48
C VAL A 224 23.77 -25.14 -38.13
N CYS A 225 23.05 -24.07 -37.79
CA CYS A 225 22.22 -23.99 -36.60
C CYS A 225 20.75 -23.94 -37.00
N GLY A 226 19.90 -24.70 -36.30
CA GLY A 226 18.46 -24.74 -36.52
C GLY A 226 17.70 -24.75 -35.21
N LEU A 227 16.54 -24.12 -35.18
CA LEU A 227 15.60 -24.19 -34.07
C LEU A 227 14.57 -25.28 -34.36
N VAL A 228 14.44 -26.26 -33.46
CA VAL A 228 13.41 -27.31 -33.53
C VAL A 228 12.30 -26.95 -32.55
N LYS A 229 11.05 -27.08 -32.98
CA LYS A 229 9.85 -26.81 -32.18
C LYS A 229 9.41 -28.07 -31.42
#